data_AF-A0A8H8N999-F1
#
_entry.id   AF-A0A8H8N999-F1
#
_cell.length_a   1.000
_cell.length_b   1.000
_cell.length_c   1.000
_cell.angle_alpha   90.00
_cell.angle_beta   90.00
_cell.angle_gamma   90.00
#
_symmetry.space_group_name_H-M   'P 1'
#
loop_
_entity.id
_entity.type
_entity.pdbx_description
1 polymer ?
#
loop_
_entity_poly.entity_id
_entity_poly.type
_entity_poly.pdbx_seq_one_letter_code
_entity_poly.pdbx_strand_id
1 'polypeptide(L)'
;MSDAASDIETTQKPQTTSHLVSFLSGGVGGISAVLVGHPFDLTKTRLQTAPAGTYTGALDVVKKTLARDGIRGLYRGMGPPLAGVTPIFAISFWGYDLGKKIVYSLTPERKSPTLGLGELAFAGFFSAVPTTLVAGPAERVKVLLQIQGQGGQSKYSGPTDVVRQLYKEGGLRSIFRGTAATLARDGPGSAAYFVAYEVAKKKLTPAGSDPSQLNLGAVVVAGGLAGVAMWSIAIPPDVIKSRLQSAPHGTYAGFADCVRKTIAQDGVKALWKGFGPAMARAFPANAATFLGVEASKKLFEKI
;
A
#
# COMPACT_ATOMS: atom_id res chain seq x y z
N MET A 1 -21.21 -63.79 1.98
CA MET A 1 -20.27 -63.19 0.99
C MET A 1 -21.00 -61.98 0.42
N SER A 2 -20.93 -60.79 1.03
CA SER A 2 -19.77 -59.86 1.09
C SER A 2 -19.34 -59.52 -0.34
N ASP A 3 -19.32 -58.29 -0.87
CA ASP A 3 -19.25 -56.92 -0.31
C ASP A 3 -19.85 -55.96 -1.36
N ALA A 4 -20.78 -55.07 -0.98
CA ALA A 4 -20.53 -53.70 -0.51
C ALA A 4 -19.99 -52.76 -1.59
N ALA A 5 -20.92 -51.93 -2.09
CA ALA A 5 -20.65 -50.73 -2.87
C ALA A 5 -19.69 -49.81 -2.10
N SER A 6 -18.55 -49.48 -2.70
CA SER A 6 -17.71 -48.38 -2.23
C SER A 6 -18.21 -47.07 -2.84
N ASP A 7 -19.12 -46.45 -2.11
CA ASP A 7 -19.43 -45.03 -2.27
C ASP A 7 -18.12 -44.23 -2.16
N ILE A 8 -17.68 -43.66 -3.29
CA ILE A 8 -16.68 -42.61 -3.30
C ILE A 8 -17.40 -41.34 -2.81
N GLU A 9 -17.52 -41.21 -1.49
CA GLU A 9 -17.77 -39.91 -0.85
C GLU A 9 -16.64 -38.98 -1.26
N THR A 10 -16.87 -38.20 -2.31
CA THR A 10 -16.07 -37.01 -2.58
C THR A 10 -16.39 -36.04 -1.46
N THR A 11 -15.61 -36.11 -0.37
CA THR A 11 -15.72 -35.21 0.77
C THR A 11 -15.42 -33.79 0.27
N GLN A 12 -16.44 -33.06 -0.18
CA GLN A 12 -16.34 -31.64 -0.44
C GLN A 12 -15.99 -30.98 0.89
N LYS A 13 -14.72 -30.58 1.05
CA LYS A 13 -14.28 -29.77 2.21
C LYS A 13 -15.28 -28.60 2.36
N PRO A 14 -15.86 -28.35 3.54
CA PRO A 14 -16.90 -27.34 3.70
C PRO A 14 -16.41 -26.00 3.15
N GLN A 15 -17.18 -25.37 2.25
CA GLN A 15 -16.82 -24.11 1.61
C GLN A 15 -16.39 -23.04 2.63
N THR A 16 -17.02 -23.01 3.81
CA THR A 16 -16.73 -22.12 4.93
C THR A 16 -15.30 -22.28 5.49
N THR A 17 -14.80 -23.52 5.59
CA THR A 17 -13.42 -23.81 6.05
C THR A 17 -12.40 -23.29 5.03
N SER A 18 -12.69 -23.41 3.73
CA SER A 18 -11.82 -22.89 2.66
C SER A 18 -11.70 -21.35 2.67
N HIS A 19 -12.80 -20.65 2.96
CA HIS A 19 -12.79 -19.18 3.07
C HIS A 19 -12.00 -18.69 4.28
N LEU A 20 -12.14 -19.34 5.45
CA LEU A 20 -11.38 -18.98 6.65
C LEU A 20 -9.88 -19.22 6.46
N VAL A 21 -9.49 -20.37 5.89
CA VAL A 21 -8.09 -20.67 5.55
C VAL A 21 -7.53 -19.61 4.59
N SER A 22 -8.28 -19.25 3.56
CA SER A 22 -7.86 -18.21 2.61
C SER A 22 -7.69 -16.84 3.28
N PHE A 23 -8.59 -16.48 4.20
CA PHE A 23 -8.51 -15.23 4.97
C PHE A 23 -7.27 -15.19 5.87
N LEU A 24 -7.05 -16.25 6.67
CA LEU A 24 -5.90 -16.35 7.57
C LEU A 24 -4.58 -16.37 6.79
N SER A 25 -4.52 -17.14 5.71
CA SER A 25 -3.34 -17.18 4.83
C SER A 25 -3.06 -15.84 4.16
N GLY A 26 -4.11 -15.12 3.74
CA GLY A 26 -4.00 -13.74 3.27
C GLY A 26 -3.41 -12.81 4.34
N GLY A 27 -3.84 -12.96 5.60
CA GLY A 27 -3.29 -12.23 6.75
C GLY A 27 -1.80 -12.51 6.96
N VAL A 28 -1.38 -13.78 6.94
CA VAL A 28 0.04 -14.16 7.04
C VAL A 28 0.85 -13.58 5.87
N GLY A 29 0.32 -13.64 4.65
CA GLY A 29 0.92 -12.99 3.49
C GLY A 29 1.13 -11.49 3.70
N GLY A 30 0.11 -10.79 4.19
CA GLY A 30 0.18 -9.35 4.50
C GLY A 30 1.24 -9.02 5.56
N ILE A 31 1.34 -9.80 6.62
CA ILE A 31 2.38 -9.64 7.66
C ILE A 31 3.78 -9.85 7.06
N SER A 32 3.98 -10.91 6.29
CA SER A 32 5.24 -11.20 5.60
C SER A 32 5.65 -10.06 4.66
N ALA A 33 4.70 -9.51 3.92
CA ALA A 33 4.91 -8.35 3.04
C ALA A 33 5.41 -7.13 3.82
N VAL A 34 4.81 -6.84 4.98
CA VAL A 34 5.22 -5.73 5.84
C VAL A 34 6.61 -5.99 6.42
N LEU A 35 6.89 -7.18 6.92
CA LEU A 35 8.20 -7.52 7.50
C LEU A 35 9.33 -7.32 6.48
N VAL A 36 9.19 -7.85 5.27
CA VAL A 36 10.23 -7.74 4.24
C VAL A 36 10.25 -6.36 3.59
N GLY A 37 9.10 -5.71 3.43
CA GLY A 37 8.98 -4.44 2.74
C GLY A 37 9.32 -3.22 3.60
N HIS A 38 9.19 -3.29 4.92
CA HIS A 38 9.29 -2.12 5.79
C HIS A 38 10.68 -1.45 5.82
N PRO A 39 11.82 -2.16 5.75
CA PRO A 39 13.13 -1.53 5.61
C PRO A 39 13.25 -0.62 4.37
N PHE A 40 12.61 -1.00 3.26
CA PHE A 40 12.56 -0.18 2.04
C PHE A 40 11.66 1.04 2.23
N ASP A 41 10.50 0.87 2.88
CA ASP A 41 9.61 1.98 3.21
C ASP A 41 10.30 3.00 4.10
N LEU A 42 11.03 2.55 5.12
CA LEU A 42 11.80 3.43 6.00
C LEU A 42 12.87 4.18 5.21
N THR A 43 13.62 3.47 4.36
CA THR A 43 14.65 4.08 3.52
C THR A 43 14.07 5.14 2.58
N LYS A 44 12.94 4.83 1.93
CA LYS A 44 12.17 5.75 1.09
C LYS A 44 11.78 7.00 1.87
N THR A 45 11.04 6.83 2.97
CA THR A 45 10.51 7.95 3.77
C THR A 45 11.65 8.84 4.26
N ARG A 46 12.74 8.25 4.76
CA ARG A 46 13.91 9.00 5.19
C ARG A 46 14.54 9.81 4.06
N LEU A 47 14.70 9.25 2.86
CA LEU A 47 15.20 10.00 1.70
C LEU A 47 14.28 11.17 1.30
N GLN A 48 12.97 11.01 1.46
CA GLN A 48 11.99 12.03 1.08
C GLN A 48 11.97 13.22 2.04
N THR A 49 12.18 12.97 3.34
CA THR A 49 12.00 13.96 4.41
C THR A 49 13.30 14.56 4.93
N ALA A 50 14.45 13.92 4.68
CA ALA A 50 15.72 14.41 5.20
C ALA A 50 16.09 15.79 4.60
N PRO A 51 16.71 16.67 5.39
CA PRO A 51 17.37 17.87 4.87
C PRO A 51 18.40 17.52 3.78
N ALA A 52 18.61 18.45 2.84
CA ALA A 52 19.64 18.31 1.82
C ALA A 52 21.02 18.03 2.45
N GLY A 53 21.79 17.13 1.84
CA GLY A 53 23.12 16.72 2.34
C GLY A 53 23.12 15.66 3.45
N THR A 54 21.98 15.35 4.08
CA THR A 54 21.93 14.33 5.17
C THR A 54 22.31 12.93 4.68
N TYR A 55 21.86 12.56 3.48
CA TYR A 55 22.12 11.26 2.87
C TYR A 55 22.57 11.41 1.43
N THR A 56 23.57 10.61 1.04
CA THR A 56 24.03 10.53 -0.36
C THR A 56 23.15 9.61 -1.22
N GLY A 57 22.39 8.71 -0.59
CA GLY A 57 21.49 7.79 -1.27
C GLY A 57 20.86 6.75 -0.35
N ALA A 58 20.15 5.79 -0.94
CA ALA A 58 19.42 4.75 -0.20
C ALA A 58 20.35 3.87 0.66
N LEU A 59 21.49 3.47 0.11
CA LEU A 59 22.47 2.66 0.84
C LEU A 59 23.07 3.43 2.04
N ASP A 60 23.28 4.73 1.89
CA ASP A 60 23.76 5.58 2.99
C ASP A 60 22.72 5.70 4.11
N VAL A 61 21.43 5.78 3.78
CA VAL A 61 20.35 5.68 4.78
C VAL A 61 20.43 4.36 5.53
N VAL A 62 20.53 3.22 4.84
CA VAL A 62 20.61 1.90 5.48
C VAL A 62 21.83 1.81 6.38
N LYS A 63 23.02 2.19 5.88
CA LYS A 63 24.28 2.16 6.64
C LYS A 63 24.21 3.02 7.90
N LYS A 64 23.78 4.28 7.78
CA LYS A 64 23.65 5.19 8.93
C LYS A 64 22.58 4.72 9.92
N THR A 65 21.49 4.11 9.43
CA THR A 65 20.44 3.55 10.30
C THR A 65 20.98 2.37 11.11
N LEU A 66 21.67 1.44 10.47
CA LEU A 66 22.27 0.28 11.13
C LEU A 66 23.34 0.70 12.14
N ALA A 67 24.20 1.64 11.77
CA ALA A 67 25.26 2.14 12.65
C ALA A 67 24.71 2.83 13.91
N ARG A 68 23.59 3.58 13.77
CA ARG A 68 23.01 4.35 14.89
C ARG A 68 22.04 3.56 15.75
N ASP A 69 21.18 2.77 15.12
CA ASP A 69 19.99 2.20 15.75
C ASP A 69 19.91 0.67 15.64
N GLY A 70 20.90 0.04 15.00
CA GLY A 70 20.92 -1.38 14.69
C GLY A 70 19.78 -1.83 13.76
N ILE A 71 19.56 -3.14 13.70
CA ILE A 71 18.52 -3.74 12.86
C ILE A 71 17.11 -3.26 13.26
N ARG A 72 16.86 -3.09 14.56
CA ARG A 72 15.57 -2.58 15.07
C ARG A 72 15.25 -1.18 14.53
N GLY A 73 16.27 -0.37 14.22
CA GLY A 73 16.11 0.92 13.56
C GLY A 73 15.39 0.84 12.22
N LEU A 74 15.63 -0.21 11.42
CA LEU A 74 14.99 -0.43 10.12
C LEU A 74 13.49 -0.73 10.23
N TYR A 75 13.01 -1.12 11.42
CA TYR A 75 11.62 -1.50 11.70
C TYR A 75 10.81 -0.41 12.42
N ARG A 76 11.36 0.80 12.58
CA ARG A 76 10.63 1.91 13.20
C ARG A 76 9.37 2.25 12.43
N GLY A 77 8.26 2.36 13.15
CA GLY A 77 6.95 2.69 12.58
C GLY A 77 6.24 1.53 11.87
N MET A 78 6.66 0.27 12.08
CA MET A 78 5.99 -0.90 11.48
C MET A 78 4.63 -1.25 12.11
N GLY A 79 4.34 -0.73 13.31
CA GLY A 79 3.09 -1.01 14.03
C GLY A 79 1.82 -0.64 13.24
N PRO A 80 1.67 0.64 12.80
CA PRO A 80 0.51 1.05 12.01
C PRO A 80 0.25 0.21 10.75
N PRO A 81 1.24 -0.10 9.88
CA PRO A 81 0.97 -0.92 8.70
C PRO A 81 0.62 -2.38 9.06
N LEU A 82 1.19 -2.97 10.11
CA LEU A 82 0.79 -4.33 10.55
C LEU A 82 -0.66 -4.37 11.01
N ALA A 83 -1.10 -3.39 11.81
CA ALA A 83 -2.47 -3.32 12.29
C ALA A 83 -3.47 -2.95 11.19
N GLY A 84 -3.03 -2.13 10.22
CA GLY A 84 -3.90 -1.56 9.20
C GLY A 84 -4.00 -2.35 7.90
N VAL A 85 -3.10 -3.30 7.62
CA VAL A 85 -3.02 -3.93 6.29
C VAL A 85 -4.34 -4.55 5.84
N THR A 86 -4.93 -5.43 6.65
CA THR A 86 -6.17 -6.13 6.29
C THR A 86 -7.37 -5.17 6.20
N PRO A 87 -7.65 -4.31 7.20
CA PRO A 87 -8.75 -3.36 7.11
C PRO A 87 -8.63 -2.38 5.93
N ILE A 88 -7.43 -1.85 5.66
CA ILE A 88 -7.19 -0.90 4.57
C ILE A 88 -7.47 -1.57 3.22
N PHE A 89 -6.99 -2.80 3.00
CA PHE A 89 -7.29 -3.52 1.76
C PHE A 89 -8.77 -3.87 1.63
N ALA A 90 -9.43 -4.29 2.70
CA ALA A 90 -10.86 -4.58 2.68
C ALA A 90 -11.70 -3.35 2.28
N ILE A 91 -11.39 -2.18 2.87
CA ILE A 91 -12.06 -0.91 2.53
C ILE A 91 -11.77 -0.50 1.09
N SER A 92 -10.55 -0.71 0.60
CA SER A 92 -10.18 -0.41 -0.78
C SER A 92 -10.97 -1.25 -1.78
N PHE A 93 -11.01 -2.57 -1.63
CA PHE A 93 -11.79 -3.43 -2.52
C PHE A 93 -13.30 -3.15 -2.44
N TRP A 94 -13.83 -2.94 -1.22
CA TRP A 94 -15.22 -2.51 -1.05
C TRP A 94 -15.51 -1.17 -1.75
N GLY A 95 -14.62 -0.20 -1.60
CA GLY A 95 -14.73 1.10 -2.25
C GLY A 95 -14.66 0.99 -3.78
N TYR A 96 -13.80 0.11 -4.30
CA TYR A 96 -13.72 -0.16 -5.74
C TYR A 96 -15.03 -0.77 -6.27
N ASP A 97 -15.59 -1.76 -5.58
CA ASP A 97 -16.88 -2.35 -5.95
C ASP A 97 -18.03 -1.36 -5.88
N LEU A 98 -18.05 -0.48 -4.87
CA LEU A 98 -19.01 0.60 -4.76
C LEU A 98 -18.86 1.61 -5.92
N GLY A 99 -17.62 1.98 -6.27
CA GLY A 99 -17.33 2.83 -7.41
C GLY A 99 -17.86 2.26 -8.72
N LYS A 100 -17.66 0.95 -8.96
CA LYS A 100 -18.25 0.25 -10.13
C LYS A 100 -19.79 0.28 -10.09
N LYS A 101 -20.41 0.04 -8.94
CA LYS A 101 -21.88 0.12 -8.77
C LYS A 101 -22.43 1.51 -9.10
N ILE A 102 -21.74 2.57 -8.67
CA ILE A 102 -22.10 3.95 -9.02
C ILE A 102 -22.08 4.13 -10.53
N VAL A 103 -21.01 3.69 -11.22
CA VAL A 103 -20.95 3.78 -12.69
C VAL A 103 -22.11 3.05 -13.35
N TYR A 104 -22.41 1.81 -12.92
CA TYR A 104 -23.55 1.05 -13.47
C TYR A 104 -24.88 1.77 -13.25
N SER A 105 -25.10 2.36 -12.07
CA SER A 105 -26.33 3.12 -11.78
C SER A 105 -26.47 4.39 -12.62
N LEU A 106 -25.36 5.01 -13.02
CA LEU A 106 -25.33 6.20 -13.88
C LEU A 106 -25.39 5.87 -15.38
N THR A 107 -25.26 4.60 -15.76
CA THR A 107 -25.34 4.13 -17.15
C THR A 107 -26.37 3.00 -17.31
N PRO A 108 -27.67 3.26 -17.04
CA PRO A 108 -28.71 2.23 -17.08
C PRO A 108 -28.93 1.64 -18.49
N GLU A 109 -28.76 2.44 -19.54
CA GLU A 109 -28.92 2.05 -20.95
C GLU A 109 -27.67 1.36 -21.55
N ARG A 110 -26.74 0.88 -20.70
CA ARG A 110 -25.48 0.28 -21.16
C ARG A 110 -25.71 -1.05 -21.88
N LYS A 111 -25.18 -1.16 -23.10
CA LYS A 111 -25.24 -2.38 -23.93
C LYS A 111 -24.11 -3.40 -23.66
N SER A 112 -22.96 -2.95 -23.14
CA SER A 112 -21.80 -3.83 -22.85
C SER A 112 -21.76 -4.22 -21.36
N PRO A 113 -21.53 -5.48 -21.00
CA PRO A 113 -21.36 -5.86 -19.58
C PRO A 113 -20.01 -5.43 -18.98
N THR A 114 -19.11 -4.86 -19.78
CA THR A 114 -17.76 -4.48 -19.35
C THR A 114 -17.62 -2.98 -19.13
N LEU A 115 -16.82 -2.61 -18.13
CA LEU A 115 -16.48 -1.21 -17.85
C LEU A 115 -15.34 -0.74 -18.76
N GLY A 116 -15.44 0.50 -19.24
CA GLY A 116 -14.39 1.17 -19.98
C GLY A 116 -13.23 1.60 -19.07
N LEU A 117 -12.07 1.92 -19.66
CA LEU A 117 -10.88 2.30 -18.89
C LEU A 117 -11.11 3.54 -18.01
N GLY A 118 -11.85 4.54 -18.50
CA GLY A 118 -12.18 5.73 -17.70
C GLY A 118 -13.07 5.43 -16.50
N GLU A 119 -13.95 4.44 -16.62
CA GLU A 119 -14.86 4.01 -15.55
C GLU A 119 -14.14 3.18 -14.49
N LEU A 120 -13.21 2.32 -14.93
CA LEU A 120 -12.29 1.61 -14.05
C LEU A 120 -11.35 2.58 -13.33
N ALA A 121 -10.87 3.62 -14.02
CA ALA A 121 -10.08 4.69 -13.41
C ALA A 121 -10.88 5.44 -12.34
N PHE A 122 -12.15 5.78 -12.62
CA PHE A 122 -13.04 6.39 -11.65
C PHE A 122 -13.28 5.47 -10.44
N ALA A 123 -13.61 4.20 -10.66
CA ALA A 123 -13.81 3.24 -9.57
C ALA A 123 -12.54 3.07 -8.72
N GLY A 124 -11.38 3.02 -9.38
CA GLY A 124 -10.07 2.99 -8.74
C GLY A 124 -9.81 4.25 -7.90
N PHE A 125 -10.07 5.44 -8.43
CA PHE A 125 -9.96 6.69 -7.68
C PHE A 125 -10.93 6.72 -6.49
N PHE A 126 -12.18 6.35 -6.71
CA PHE A 126 -13.23 6.36 -5.69
C PHE A 126 -12.89 5.42 -4.53
N SER A 127 -12.28 4.27 -4.81
CA SER A 127 -11.78 3.33 -3.79
C SER A 127 -10.79 3.97 -2.80
N ALA A 128 -10.01 4.96 -3.25
CA ALA A 128 -9.05 5.65 -2.42
C ALA A 128 -9.72 6.56 -1.37
N VAL A 129 -10.93 7.08 -1.64
CA VAL A 129 -11.59 8.05 -0.74
C VAL A 129 -11.86 7.45 0.66
N PRO A 130 -12.64 6.37 0.81
CA PRO A 130 -12.86 5.78 2.14
C PRO A 130 -11.58 5.18 2.71
N THR A 131 -10.71 4.64 1.86
CA THR A 131 -9.42 4.05 2.27
C THR A 131 -8.52 5.09 2.92
N THR A 132 -8.36 6.25 2.32
CA THR A 132 -7.50 7.33 2.81
C THR A 132 -8.02 7.95 4.12
N LEU A 133 -9.32 7.92 4.39
CA LEU A 133 -9.86 8.39 5.67
C LEU A 133 -9.35 7.56 6.85
N VAL A 134 -9.17 6.25 6.65
CA VAL A 134 -8.63 5.33 7.66
C VAL A 134 -7.10 5.29 7.60
N ALA A 135 -6.54 5.22 6.40
CA ALA A 135 -5.10 5.10 6.19
C ALA A 135 -4.35 6.38 6.53
N GLY A 136 -4.90 7.56 6.26
CA GLY A 136 -4.23 8.86 6.45
C GLY A 136 -3.65 9.06 7.85
N PRO A 137 -4.45 8.92 8.93
CA PRO A 137 -3.95 8.96 10.31
C PRO A 137 -2.87 7.93 10.60
N ALA A 138 -3.09 6.67 10.19
CA ALA A 138 -2.14 5.57 10.41
C ALA A 138 -0.81 5.80 9.68
N GLU A 139 -0.87 6.31 8.45
CA GLU A 139 0.28 6.67 7.64
C GLU A 139 1.07 7.81 8.27
N ARG A 140 0.39 8.83 8.81
CA ARG A 140 1.10 9.92 9.48
C ARG A 140 1.85 9.43 10.70
N VAL A 141 1.23 8.57 11.51
CA VAL A 141 1.90 7.95 12.66
C VAL A 141 3.13 7.15 12.20
N LYS A 142 3.00 6.36 11.13
CA LYS A 142 4.13 5.64 10.52
C LYS A 142 5.25 6.59 10.08
N VAL A 143 4.93 7.65 9.33
CA VAL A 143 5.92 8.61 8.81
C VAL A 143 6.68 9.28 9.95
N LEU A 144 5.98 9.77 10.97
CA LEU A 144 6.60 10.42 12.14
C LEU A 144 7.56 9.48 12.87
N LEU A 145 7.22 8.20 13.01
CA LEU A 145 8.11 7.21 13.62
C LEU A 145 9.31 6.86 12.73
N GLN A 146 9.13 6.82 11.40
CA GLN A 146 10.19 6.48 10.45
C GLN A 146 11.28 7.57 10.33
N ILE A 147 10.89 8.84 10.49
CA ILE A 147 11.86 9.96 10.48
C ILE A 147 12.66 10.09 11.78
N GLN A 148 12.25 9.42 12.87
CA GLN A 148 13.04 9.41 14.09
C GLN A 148 14.38 8.71 13.85
N GLY A 149 15.47 9.33 14.27
CA GLY A 149 16.84 8.86 14.02
C GLY A 149 17.53 9.49 12.81
N GLN A 150 16.88 10.42 12.09
CA GLN A 150 17.53 11.27 11.08
C GLN A 150 18.34 12.44 11.68
N GLY A 151 18.26 12.64 12.99
CA GLY A 151 18.86 13.76 13.72
C GLY A 151 18.03 14.04 14.98
N GLY A 152 18.63 14.61 16.03
CA GLY A 152 17.93 14.95 17.27
C GLY A 152 17.58 13.76 18.19
N GLN A 153 16.90 14.07 19.30
CA GLN A 153 16.41 13.10 20.28
C GLN A 153 15.12 12.40 19.80
N SER A 154 14.87 11.19 20.31
CA SER A 154 13.63 10.46 20.03
C SER A 154 12.45 11.18 20.69
N LYS A 155 11.50 11.69 19.89
CA LYS A 155 10.34 12.44 20.38
C LYS A 155 9.18 11.52 20.82
N TYR A 156 9.06 10.37 20.18
CA TYR A 156 7.97 9.42 20.35
C TYR A 156 8.50 8.05 20.78
N SER A 157 7.84 7.48 21.78
CA SER A 157 8.10 6.12 22.29
C SER A 157 7.40 5.03 21.47
N GLY A 158 6.35 5.37 20.71
CA GLY A 158 5.61 4.42 19.87
C GLY A 158 4.37 5.02 19.22
N PRO A 159 3.57 4.21 18.49
CA PRO A 159 2.41 4.68 17.75
C PRO A 159 1.35 5.38 18.60
N THR A 160 1.06 4.84 19.79
CA THR A 160 0.07 5.39 20.73
C THR A 160 0.50 6.75 21.30
N ASP A 161 1.80 6.88 21.59
CA ASP A 161 2.40 8.13 22.06
C ASP A 161 2.37 9.21 20.98
N VAL A 162 2.63 8.86 19.71
CA VAL A 162 2.44 9.79 18.58
C VAL A 162 1.01 10.31 18.55
N VAL A 163 0.00 9.44 18.61
CA VAL A 163 -1.42 9.86 18.59
C VAL A 163 -1.73 10.77 19.76
N ARG A 164 -1.28 10.42 20.97
CA ARG A 164 -1.47 11.23 22.18
C ARG A 164 -0.85 12.62 22.05
N GLN A 165 0.39 12.70 21.58
CA GLN A 165 1.09 13.98 21.42
C GLN A 165 0.45 14.83 20.31
N LEU A 166 0.12 14.23 19.16
CA LEU A 166 -0.56 14.93 18.07
C LEU A 166 -1.92 15.51 18.52
N TYR A 167 -2.68 14.74 19.30
CA TYR A 167 -3.94 15.21 19.86
C TYR A 167 -3.74 16.40 20.81
N LYS A 168 -2.69 16.38 21.65
CA LYS A 168 -2.33 17.52 22.51
C LYS A 168 -1.87 18.75 21.73
N GLU A 169 -1.16 18.55 20.62
CA GLU A 169 -0.64 19.65 19.79
C GLU A 169 -1.75 20.41 19.01
N GLY A 170 -2.80 19.71 18.57
CA GLY A 170 -3.85 20.36 17.74
C GLY A 170 -5.08 19.50 17.47
N GLY A 171 -5.40 18.58 18.39
CA GLY A 171 -6.57 17.72 18.32
C GLY A 171 -6.63 16.85 17.08
N LEU A 172 -7.85 16.57 16.61
CA LEU A 172 -8.10 15.74 15.42
C LEU A 172 -7.53 16.35 14.14
N ARG A 173 -7.50 17.68 14.01
CA ARG A 173 -6.88 18.35 12.85
C ARG A 173 -5.39 18.00 12.76
N SER A 174 -4.71 17.96 13.91
CA SER A 174 -3.31 17.51 14.00
C SER A 174 -3.16 15.99 13.98
N ILE A 175 -4.20 15.18 13.84
CA ILE A 175 -4.05 13.76 13.46
C ILE A 175 -4.21 13.62 11.94
N PHE A 176 -5.19 14.29 11.36
CA PHE A 176 -5.56 14.21 9.94
C PHE A 176 -4.76 15.16 9.01
N ARG A 177 -3.79 15.95 9.50
CA ARG A 177 -2.93 16.78 8.63
C ARG A 177 -2.24 15.87 7.60
N GLY A 178 -2.35 16.26 6.34
CA GLY A 178 -1.78 15.52 5.23
C GLY A 178 -2.67 14.40 4.69
N THR A 179 -3.87 14.17 5.22
CA THR A 179 -4.83 13.21 4.62
C THR A 179 -5.22 13.61 3.20
N ALA A 180 -5.41 14.90 2.92
CA ALA A 180 -5.64 15.38 1.55
C ALA A 180 -4.42 15.11 0.62
N ALA A 181 -3.20 15.21 1.15
CA ALA A 181 -1.99 14.86 0.42
C ALA A 181 -1.88 13.35 0.17
N THR A 182 -2.31 12.54 1.14
CA THR A 182 -2.45 11.09 0.98
C THR A 182 -3.47 10.78 -0.12
N LEU A 183 -4.62 11.48 -0.18
CA LEU A 183 -5.61 11.26 -1.23
C LEU A 183 -5.07 11.67 -2.61
N ALA A 184 -4.31 12.76 -2.70
CA ALA A 184 -3.66 13.19 -3.94
C ALA A 184 -2.62 12.16 -4.46
N ARG A 185 -2.09 11.31 -3.56
CA ARG A 185 -1.27 10.14 -3.93
C ARG A 185 -2.14 8.94 -4.29
N ASP A 186 -3.08 8.59 -3.40
CA ASP A 186 -3.83 7.34 -3.45
C ASP A 186 -4.85 7.30 -4.57
N GLY A 187 -5.56 8.40 -4.83
CA GLY A 187 -6.57 8.48 -5.88
C GLY A 187 -5.98 8.19 -7.27
N PRO A 188 -5.04 9.03 -7.77
CA PRO A 188 -4.39 8.80 -9.05
C PRO A 188 -3.60 7.48 -9.10
N GLY A 189 -2.93 7.11 -8.01
CA GLY A 189 -2.21 5.84 -7.91
C GLY A 189 -3.13 4.63 -8.05
N SER A 190 -4.28 4.63 -7.39
CA SER A 190 -5.26 3.54 -7.45
C SER A 190 -5.93 3.48 -8.81
N ALA A 191 -6.28 4.63 -9.41
CA ALA A 191 -6.78 4.68 -10.79
C ALA A 191 -5.79 4.04 -11.77
N ALA A 192 -4.51 4.42 -11.70
CA ALA A 192 -3.46 3.86 -12.53
C ALA A 192 -3.27 2.35 -12.28
N TYR A 193 -3.30 1.92 -11.01
CA TYR A 193 -3.20 0.51 -10.64
C TYR A 193 -4.31 -0.32 -11.31
N PHE A 194 -5.58 0.02 -11.10
CA PHE A 194 -6.69 -0.77 -11.61
C PHE A 194 -6.78 -0.74 -13.14
N VAL A 195 -6.53 0.41 -13.78
CA VAL A 195 -6.48 0.50 -15.25
C VAL A 195 -5.36 -0.38 -15.80
N ALA A 196 -4.15 -0.27 -15.27
CA ALA A 196 -3.00 -1.04 -15.74
C ALA A 196 -3.20 -2.55 -15.49
N TYR A 197 -3.80 -2.92 -14.36
CA TYR A 197 -4.13 -4.31 -14.04
C TYR A 197 -5.12 -4.90 -15.06
N GLU A 198 -6.21 -4.19 -15.36
CA GLU A 198 -7.22 -4.65 -16.31
C GLU A 198 -6.69 -4.69 -17.76
N VAL A 199 -5.92 -3.69 -18.17
CA VAL A 199 -5.26 -3.69 -19.50
C VAL A 199 -4.27 -4.85 -19.61
N ALA A 200 -3.45 -5.08 -18.58
CA ALA A 200 -2.48 -6.16 -18.59
C ALA A 200 -3.18 -7.52 -18.59
N LYS A 201 -4.21 -7.73 -17.77
CA LYS A 201 -5.04 -8.94 -17.81
C LYS A 201 -5.60 -9.18 -19.20
N LYS A 202 -6.29 -8.20 -19.78
CA LYS A 202 -6.91 -8.33 -21.12
C LYS A 202 -5.90 -8.69 -22.20
N LYS A 203 -4.68 -8.14 -22.15
CA LYS A 203 -3.60 -8.46 -23.10
C LYS A 203 -2.96 -9.83 -22.87
N LEU A 204 -2.94 -10.31 -21.63
CA LEU A 204 -2.39 -11.62 -21.27
C LEU A 204 -3.40 -12.75 -21.41
N THR A 205 -4.70 -12.44 -21.53
CA THR A 205 -5.75 -13.42 -21.79
C THR A 205 -5.67 -13.90 -23.24
N PRO A 206 -5.50 -15.22 -23.49
CA PRO A 206 -5.55 -15.78 -24.84
C PRO A 206 -6.90 -15.52 -25.52
N ALA A 207 -6.89 -15.32 -26.83
CA ALA A 207 -8.12 -15.08 -27.60
C ALA A 207 -9.14 -16.22 -27.40
N GLY A 208 -10.37 -15.87 -27.02
CA GLY A 208 -11.45 -16.83 -26.75
C GLY A 208 -11.52 -17.35 -25.32
N SER A 209 -10.60 -16.95 -24.43
CA SER A 209 -10.64 -17.30 -22.99
C SER A 209 -11.22 -16.16 -22.14
N ASP A 210 -11.86 -16.49 -21.03
CA ASP A 210 -12.35 -15.49 -20.06
C ASP A 210 -11.18 -14.93 -19.22
N PRO A 211 -11.02 -13.59 -19.09
CA PRO A 211 -10.04 -12.97 -18.19
C PRO A 211 -10.12 -13.42 -16.71
N SER A 212 -11.24 -14.00 -16.27
CA SER A 212 -11.41 -14.62 -14.95
C SER A 212 -10.66 -15.95 -14.79
N GLN A 213 -10.28 -16.59 -15.90
CA GLN A 213 -9.59 -17.89 -15.92
C GLN A 213 -8.08 -17.77 -16.18
N LEU A 214 -7.51 -16.57 -16.04
CA LEU A 214 -6.07 -16.37 -16.19
C LEU A 214 -5.28 -17.22 -15.20
N ASN A 215 -4.21 -17.84 -15.70
CA ASN A 215 -3.29 -18.56 -14.83
C ASN A 215 -2.61 -17.60 -13.83
N LEU A 216 -2.14 -18.16 -12.71
CA LEU A 216 -1.52 -17.39 -11.63
C LEU A 216 -0.34 -16.55 -12.10
N GLY A 217 0.47 -17.05 -13.04
CA GLY A 217 1.62 -16.32 -13.59
C GLY A 217 1.21 -15.03 -14.31
N ALA A 218 0.17 -15.09 -15.14
CA ALA A 218 -0.37 -13.91 -15.82
C ALA A 218 -0.96 -12.89 -14.83
N VAL A 219 -1.65 -13.36 -13.78
CA VAL A 219 -2.18 -12.49 -12.71
C VAL A 219 -1.05 -11.79 -11.97
N VAL A 220 0.06 -12.50 -11.68
CA VAL A 220 1.26 -11.93 -11.05
C VAL A 220 1.91 -10.87 -11.93
N VAL A 221 2.08 -11.13 -13.23
CA VAL A 221 2.65 -10.16 -14.17
C VAL A 221 1.76 -8.92 -14.28
N ALA A 222 0.44 -9.10 -14.41
CA ALA A 222 -0.51 -7.99 -14.44
C ALA A 222 -0.46 -7.14 -13.16
N GLY A 223 -0.41 -7.78 -11.99
CA GLY A 223 -0.24 -7.10 -10.70
C GLY A 223 1.08 -6.33 -10.59
N GLY A 224 2.17 -6.90 -11.11
CA GLY A 224 3.49 -6.25 -11.17
C GLY A 224 3.50 -4.99 -12.03
N LEU A 225 2.96 -5.09 -13.26
CA LEU A 225 2.83 -3.94 -14.18
C LEU A 225 1.93 -2.85 -13.59
N ALA A 226 0.83 -3.24 -12.95
CA ALA A 226 -0.05 -2.33 -12.24
C ALA A 226 0.67 -1.59 -11.11
N GLY A 227 1.50 -2.29 -10.33
CA GLY A 227 2.33 -1.70 -9.29
C GLY A 227 3.33 -0.67 -9.82
N VAL A 228 4.00 -0.97 -10.94
CA VAL A 228 4.93 -0.02 -11.59
C VAL A 228 4.20 1.23 -12.09
N ALA A 229 3.03 1.05 -12.71
CA ALA A 229 2.20 2.16 -13.19
C ALA A 229 1.75 3.06 -12.02
N MET A 230 1.25 2.45 -10.93
CA MET A 230 0.85 3.14 -9.71
C MET A 230 2.00 3.99 -9.15
N TRP A 231 3.16 3.40 -8.89
CA TRP A 231 4.26 4.11 -8.25
C TRP A 231 4.90 5.18 -9.15
N SER A 232 4.91 4.98 -10.47
CA SER A 232 5.37 6.00 -11.41
C SER A 232 4.59 7.32 -11.29
N ILE A 233 3.30 7.25 -10.98
CA ILE A 233 2.45 8.43 -10.78
C ILE A 233 2.43 8.86 -9.31
N ALA A 234 2.49 7.91 -8.38
CA ALA A 234 2.33 8.18 -6.95
C ALA A 234 3.58 8.75 -6.28
N ILE A 235 4.79 8.58 -6.83
CA ILE A 235 6.02 9.03 -6.15
C ILE A 235 6.08 10.55 -5.93
N PRO A 236 5.85 11.41 -6.93
CA PRO A 236 5.83 12.86 -6.73
C PRO A 236 4.89 13.33 -5.61
N PRO A 237 3.60 12.97 -5.58
CA PRO A 237 2.73 13.34 -4.46
C PRO A 237 3.11 12.64 -3.15
N ASP A 238 3.70 11.44 -3.17
CA ASP A 238 4.19 10.76 -1.97
C ASP A 238 5.34 11.52 -1.29
N VAL A 239 6.27 12.12 -2.06
CA VAL A 239 7.32 13.00 -1.50
C VAL A 239 6.71 14.19 -0.75
N ILE A 240 5.76 14.87 -1.40
CA ILE A 240 5.09 16.06 -0.83
C ILE A 240 4.28 15.68 0.40
N LYS A 241 3.55 14.57 0.34
CA LYS A 241 2.80 14.01 1.45
C LYS A 241 3.72 13.68 2.64
N SER A 242 4.83 12.98 2.41
CA SER A 242 5.79 12.63 3.47
C SER A 242 6.38 13.87 4.14
N ARG A 243 6.77 14.91 3.36
CA ARG A 243 7.27 16.18 3.89
C ARG A 243 6.21 16.96 4.67
N LEU A 244 4.99 17.05 4.13
CA LEU A 244 3.89 17.76 4.79
C LEU A 244 3.49 17.10 6.12
N GLN A 245 3.50 15.77 6.19
CA GLN A 245 3.15 15.02 7.39
C GLN A 245 4.24 15.04 8.47
N SER A 246 5.51 15.15 8.08
CA SER A 246 6.65 15.14 8.99
C SER A 246 7.11 16.52 9.45
N ALA A 247 6.83 17.56 8.66
CA ALA A 247 7.29 18.91 8.95
C ALA A 247 6.63 19.48 10.22
N PRO A 248 7.37 20.31 10.99
CA PRO A 248 6.80 21.07 12.09
C PRO A 248 5.52 21.83 11.70
N HIS A 249 4.71 22.16 12.70
CA HIS A 249 3.52 22.96 12.47
C HIS A 249 3.91 24.35 11.92
N GLY A 250 3.21 24.82 10.90
CA GLY A 250 3.49 26.12 10.26
C GLY A 250 4.58 26.15 9.18
N THR A 251 5.36 25.07 8.98
CA THR A 251 6.38 25.03 7.90
C THR A 251 5.76 25.16 6.50
N TYR A 252 4.60 24.53 6.30
CA TYR A 252 3.85 24.54 5.05
C TYR A 252 2.41 24.95 5.30
N ALA A 253 1.89 25.87 4.47
CA ALA A 253 0.49 26.28 4.50
C ALA A 253 -0.44 25.18 3.95
N GLY A 254 0.08 24.31 3.08
CA GLY A 254 -0.67 23.21 2.47
C GLY A 254 0.14 22.45 1.43
N PHE A 255 -0.54 21.59 0.65
CA PHE A 255 0.10 20.75 -0.37
C PHE A 255 0.83 21.60 -1.43
N ALA A 256 0.15 22.59 -2.02
CA ALA A 256 0.72 23.44 -3.06
C ALA A 256 1.93 24.27 -2.57
N ASP A 257 1.86 24.80 -1.35
CA ASP A 257 3.00 25.50 -0.73
C ASP A 257 4.19 24.54 -0.50
N CYS A 258 3.91 23.31 -0.06
CA CYS A 258 4.94 22.28 0.08
C CYS A 258 5.59 21.90 -1.26
N VAL A 259 4.81 21.81 -2.35
CA VAL A 259 5.33 21.61 -3.72
C VAL A 259 6.26 22.77 -4.10
N ARG A 260 5.77 24.01 -4.00
CA ARG A 260 6.54 25.21 -4.37
C ARG A 260 7.86 25.30 -3.61
N LYS A 261 7.82 25.17 -2.28
CA LYS A 261 9.02 25.23 -1.43
C LYS A 261 9.98 24.08 -1.71
N THR A 262 9.47 22.87 -1.94
CA THR A 262 10.31 21.70 -2.30
C THR A 262 11.04 21.93 -3.60
N ILE A 263 10.36 22.39 -4.65
CA ILE A 263 10.98 22.66 -5.94
C ILE A 263 12.00 23.81 -5.84
N ALA A 264 11.67 24.87 -5.10
CA ALA A 264 12.55 26.02 -4.92
C ALA A 264 13.83 25.68 -4.15
N GLN A 265 13.76 24.80 -3.15
CA GLN A 265 14.89 24.46 -2.28
C GLN A 265 15.73 23.29 -2.80
N ASP A 266 15.09 22.23 -3.30
CA ASP A 266 15.74 20.97 -3.64
C ASP A 266 15.69 20.63 -5.14
N GLY A 267 15.01 21.46 -5.94
CA GLY A 267 14.81 21.25 -7.37
C GLY A 267 13.73 20.21 -7.71
N VAL A 268 13.35 20.14 -8.99
CA VAL A 268 12.28 19.25 -9.49
C VAL A 268 12.60 17.77 -9.28
N LYS A 269 13.88 17.38 -9.36
CA LYS A 269 14.32 15.99 -9.15
C LYS A 269 14.03 15.50 -7.73
N ALA A 270 13.85 16.40 -6.75
CA ALA A 270 13.50 16.02 -5.39
C ALA A 270 12.16 15.28 -5.29
N LEU A 271 11.23 15.54 -6.22
CA LEU A 271 9.93 14.86 -6.28
C LEU A 271 10.05 13.36 -6.59
N TRP A 272 11.20 12.90 -7.05
CA TRP A 272 11.44 11.49 -7.37
C TRP A 272 12.30 10.77 -6.32
N LYS A 273 12.64 11.45 -5.20
CA LYS A 273 13.37 10.82 -4.09
C LYS A 273 12.55 9.67 -3.52
N GLY A 274 13.21 8.53 -3.36
CA GLY A 274 12.59 7.30 -2.88
C GLY A 274 12.02 6.39 -3.97
N PHE A 275 12.04 6.79 -5.26
CA PHE A 275 11.60 5.92 -6.37
C PHE A 275 12.36 4.58 -6.37
N GLY A 276 13.70 4.61 -6.27
CA GLY A 276 14.53 3.41 -6.24
C GLY A 276 14.15 2.44 -5.12
N PRO A 277 14.14 2.86 -3.84
CA PRO A 277 13.66 2.01 -2.75
C PRO A 277 12.23 1.49 -2.93
N ALA A 278 11.31 2.29 -3.47
CA ALA A 278 9.93 1.87 -3.73
C ALA A 278 9.87 0.74 -4.79
N MET A 279 10.66 0.85 -5.87
CA MET A 279 10.76 -0.21 -6.88
C MET A 279 11.47 -1.45 -6.35
N ALA A 280 12.57 -1.27 -5.63
CA ALA A 280 13.34 -2.36 -5.03
C ALA A 280 12.51 -3.15 -4.00
N ARG A 281 11.56 -2.50 -3.33
CA ARG A 281 10.61 -3.15 -2.40
C ARG A 281 9.68 -4.15 -3.10
N ALA A 282 9.29 -3.87 -4.34
CA ALA A 282 8.19 -4.56 -5.00
C ALA A 282 8.43 -6.08 -5.08
N PHE A 283 9.62 -6.49 -5.54
CA PHE A 283 9.93 -7.90 -5.72
C PHE A 283 10.03 -8.66 -4.37
N PRO A 284 10.85 -8.23 -3.39
CA PRO A 284 10.98 -8.94 -2.12
C PRO A 284 9.67 -8.99 -1.32
N ALA A 285 8.91 -7.89 -1.28
CA ALA A 285 7.66 -7.85 -0.52
C ALA A 285 6.59 -8.75 -1.15
N ASN A 286 6.48 -8.77 -2.48
CA ASN A 286 5.55 -9.65 -3.17
C ASN A 286 5.94 -11.13 -3.01
N ALA A 287 7.23 -11.46 -3.15
CA ALA A 287 7.72 -12.82 -2.92
C ALA A 287 7.40 -13.30 -1.49
N ALA A 288 7.64 -12.46 -0.48
CA ALA A 288 7.31 -12.76 0.91
C ALA A 288 5.80 -12.96 1.12
N THR A 289 4.96 -12.19 0.42
CA THR A 289 3.51 -12.35 0.45
C THR A 289 3.11 -13.73 -0.05
N PHE A 290 3.55 -14.11 -1.26
CA PHE A 290 3.20 -15.40 -1.87
C PHE A 290 3.72 -16.58 -1.05
N LEU A 291 4.97 -16.52 -0.59
CA LEU A 291 5.54 -17.55 0.29
C LEU A 291 4.75 -17.67 1.60
N GLY A 292 4.37 -16.54 2.20
CA GLY A 292 3.54 -16.53 3.41
C GLY A 292 2.16 -17.15 3.20
N VAL A 293 1.49 -16.81 2.11
CA VAL A 293 0.19 -17.40 1.74
C VAL A 293 0.32 -18.90 1.49
N GLU A 294 1.27 -19.32 0.66
CA GLU A 294 1.44 -20.71 0.25
C GLU A 294 1.82 -21.61 1.43
N ALA A 295 2.78 -21.17 2.25
CA ALA A 295 3.21 -21.93 3.42
C ALA A 295 2.11 -22.06 4.47
N SER A 296 1.35 -20.99 4.71
CA SER A 296 0.23 -21.01 5.66
C SER A 296 -0.94 -21.83 5.16
N LYS A 297 -1.29 -21.78 3.86
CA LYS A 297 -2.33 -22.64 3.29
C LYS A 297 -1.99 -24.11 3.48
N LYS A 298 -0.77 -24.53 3.13
CA LYS A 298 -0.30 -25.91 3.33
C LYS A 298 -0.32 -26.34 4.78
N LEU A 299 -0.10 -25.42 5.72
CA LEU A 299 -0.17 -25.71 7.15
C LEU A 299 -1.62 -25.87 7.62
N PHE A 300 -2.49 -24.92 7.28
CA PHE A 300 -3.89 -24.93 7.70
C PHE A 300 -4.72 -26.01 7.02
N GLU A 301 -4.33 -26.48 5.84
CA GLU A 301 -5.02 -27.59 5.17
C GLU A 301 -4.69 -28.96 5.77
N LYS A 302 -3.58 -29.06 6.53
CA LYS A 302 -3.13 -30.24 7.26
C LYS A 302 -3.71 -30.36 8.67
N ILE A 303 -4.25 -29.26 9.21
CA ILE A 303 -4.93 -29.18 10.50
C ILE A 303 -6.43 -29.33 10.26
#